data_AF-A0A2S5V262-F1
#
_entry.id   AF-A0A2S5V262-F1
#
_cell.length_a   1.000
_cell.length_b   1.000
_cell.length_c   1.000
_cell.angle_alpha   90.00
_cell.angle_beta   90.00
_cell.angle_gamma   90.00
#
_symmetry.space_group_name_H-M   'P 1'
#
loop_
_entity.id
_entity.type
_entity.pdbx_description
1 polymer ?
#
loop_
_entity_poly.entity_id
_entity_poly.type
_entity_poly.pdbx_seq_one_letter_code
_entity_poly.pdbx_strand_id
1 'polypeptide(L)'
;MVLAHPVLDARVALAACERAATRLHEQVAREHGDHLVITFLLLTDCDDPDLLARRILDRAAQPQATDSACALSWSDIKTVSIEFAAMNQFV
;
A
#
# COMPACT_ATOMS: atom_id res chain seq x y z
N MET A 1 -7.18 20.71 1.65
CA MET A 1 -8.16 20.70 2.75
C MET A 1 -8.03 19.36 3.45
N VAL A 2 -7.22 19.29 4.52
CA VAL A 2 -7.12 18.09 5.36
C VAL A 2 -8.30 18.17 6.32
N LEU A 3 -9.35 17.38 6.06
CA LEU A 3 -10.46 17.24 7.00
C LEU A 3 -9.88 16.59 8.25
N ALA A 4 -9.87 17.32 9.37
CA ALA A 4 -9.54 16.78 10.68
C ALA A 4 -10.65 15.79 11.06
N HIS A 5 -10.55 14.57 10.54
CA HIS A 5 -11.36 13.46 10.97
C HIS A 5 -10.92 13.06 12.39
N PRO A 6 -11.85 12.55 13.22
CA PRO A 6 -11.47 11.90 14.47
C PRO A 6 -10.36 10.89 14.16
N VAL A 7 -9.33 10.83 15.01
CA VAL A 7 -8.17 9.94 14.85
C VAL A 7 -8.69 8.55 14.56
N LEU A 8 -8.71 8.19 13.27
CA LEU A 8 -9.21 6.91 12.83
C LEU A 8 -8.16 5.90 13.24
N ASP A 9 -8.55 4.85 13.96
CA ASP A 9 -7.62 3.80 14.34
C ASP A 9 -6.90 3.28 13.08
N ALA A 10 -5.57 3.21 13.16
CA ALA A 10 -4.72 2.84 12.01
C ALA A 10 -5.13 1.48 11.43
N ARG A 11 -5.62 0.54 12.25
CA ARG A 11 -6.13 -0.76 11.79
C ARG A 11 -7.41 -0.63 10.99
N VAL A 12 -8.32 0.26 11.41
CA VAL A 12 -9.56 0.54 10.66
C VAL A 12 -9.24 1.19 9.33
N ALA A 13 -8.28 2.12 9.30
CA ALA A 13 -7.79 2.74 8.08
C ALA A 13 -7.16 1.70 7.13
N LEU A 14 -6.27 0.85 7.64
CA LEU A 14 -5.65 -0.23 6.86
C LEU A 14 -6.69 -1.17 6.26
N ALA A 15 -7.63 -1.68 7.06
CA ALA A 15 -8.68 -2.58 6.57
C ALA A 15 -9.60 -1.90 5.52
N ALA A 16 -9.83 -0.60 5.64
CA ALA A 16 -10.55 0.16 4.61
C ALA A 16 -9.73 0.31 3.32
N CYS A 17 -8.43 0.58 3.44
CA CYS A 17 -7.51 0.64 2.31
C CYS A 17 -7.39 -0.71 1.59
N GLU A 18 -7.27 -1.83 2.32
CA GLU A 18 -7.24 -3.18 1.74
C GLU A 18 -8.48 -3.44 0.89
N ARG A 19 -9.68 -3.21 1.45
CA ARG A 19 -10.93 -3.37 0.71
C ARG A 19 -11.01 -2.47 -0.52
N ALA A 20 -10.50 -1.24 -0.45
CA ALA A 20 -10.46 -0.34 -1.59
C ALA A 20 -9.47 -0.83 -2.66
N ALA A 21 -8.30 -1.34 -2.25
CA ALA A 21 -7.27 -1.89 -3.11
C ALA A 21 -7.79 -3.09 -3.88
N THR A 22 -8.43 -4.04 -3.21
CA THR A 22 -9.05 -5.21 -3.85
C THR A 22 -10.12 -4.80 -4.86
N ARG A 23 -11.02 -3.87 -4.50
CA ARG A 23 -12.08 -3.41 -5.41
C ARG A 23 -11.53 -2.74 -6.65
N LEU A 24 -10.53 -1.87 -6.51
CA LEU A 24 -9.90 -1.19 -7.64
C LEU A 24 -9.17 -2.17 -8.56
N HIS A 25 -8.45 -3.13 -7.96
CA HIS A 25 -7.79 -4.20 -8.72
C HIS A 25 -8.80 -5.01 -9.53
N GLU A 26 -9.87 -5.49 -8.90
CA GLU A 26 -10.94 -6.25 -9.56
C GLU A 26 -11.64 -5.44 -10.67
N GLN A 27 -11.90 -4.16 -10.42
CA GLN A 27 -12.54 -3.28 -11.39
C GLN A 27 -11.67 -3.12 -12.64
N VAL A 28 -10.39 -2.79 -12.47
CA VAL A 28 -9.49 -2.59 -13.62
C VAL A 28 -9.24 -3.90 -14.37
N ALA A 29 -9.07 -5.01 -13.65
CA ALA A 29 -8.94 -6.32 -14.28
C ALA A 29 -10.17 -6.67 -15.13
N ARG A 30 -11.38 -6.33 -14.65
CA ARG A 30 -12.62 -6.56 -15.39
C ARG A 30 -12.75 -5.65 -16.63
N GLU A 31 -12.39 -4.39 -16.51
CA GLU A 31 -12.61 -3.39 -17.56
C GLU A 31 -11.56 -3.45 -18.67
N HIS A 32 -10.32 -3.80 -18.34
CA HIS A 32 -9.18 -3.69 -19.26
C HIS A 32 -8.47 -5.01 -19.56
N GLY A 33 -8.81 -6.10 -18.85
CA GLY A 33 -8.13 -7.39 -19.00
C GLY A 33 -6.66 -7.36 -18.57
N ASP A 34 -6.26 -6.32 -17.82
CA ASP A 34 -4.89 -6.08 -17.37
C ASP A 34 -4.81 -6.21 -15.84
N HIS A 35 -3.61 -6.40 -15.31
CA HIS A 35 -3.36 -6.53 -13.86
C HIS A 35 -2.60 -5.32 -13.34
N LEU A 36 -3.29 -4.52 -12.52
CA LEU A 36 -2.66 -3.44 -11.79
C LEU A 36 -2.23 -3.90 -10.40
N VAL A 37 -0.99 -3.61 -10.06
CA VAL A 37 -0.49 -3.70 -8.69
C VAL A 37 -0.82 -2.38 -8.00
N ILE A 38 -1.66 -2.44 -6.96
CA ILE A 38 -2.04 -1.27 -6.17
C ILE A 38 -1.50 -1.46 -4.76
N THR A 39 -0.68 -0.51 -4.29
CA THR A 39 -0.17 -0.49 -2.92
C THR A 39 -0.63 0.78 -2.24
N PHE A 40 -1.44 0.65 -1.19
CA PHE A 40 -1.78 1.76 -0.30
C PHE A 40 -0.73 1.86 0.81
N LEU A 41 -0.24 3.07 1.08
CA LEU A 41 0.67 3.34 2.19
C LEU A 41 -0.01 4.25 3.21
N LEU A 42 -0.15 3.77 4.44
CA LEU A 42 -0.61 4.56 5.58
C LEU A 42 0.61 5.12 6.33
N LEU A 43 0.81 6.44 6.22
CA LEU A 43 2.02 7.14 6.67
C LEU A 43 1.87 7.84 8.02
N THR A 44 1.04 7.31 8.90
CA THR A 44 0.94 7.81 10.28
C THR A 44 2.31 7.74 10.94
N ASP A 45 2.74 8.83 11.58
CA ASP A 45 4.02 8.93 12.30
C ASP A 45 5.25 8.60 11.43
N CYS A 46 5.21 8.94 10.13
CA CYS A 46 6.39 8.84 9.27
C CYS A 46 7.51 9.77 9.77
N ASP A 47 8.62 9.18 10.21
CA ASP A 47 9.75 9.87 10.83
C ASP A 47 10.98 9.95 9.91
N ASP A 48 10.93 9.33 8.72
CA ASP A 48 12.02 9.37 7.73
C ASP A 48 11.46 9.52 6.29
N PRO A 49 11.20 10.76 5.84
CA PRO A 49 10.67 11.03 4.51
C PRO A 49 11.61 10.64 3.36
N ASP A 50 12.93 10.68 3.58
CA ASP A 50 13.92 10.35 2.55
C ASP A 50 13.95 8.84 2.29
N LEU A 51 13.88 8.03 3.36
CA LEU A 51 13.70 6.60 3.25
C LEU A 51 12.37 6.26 2.57
N LEU A 52 11.27 6.94 2.94
CA LEU A 52 9.98 6.75 2.27
C LEU A 52 10.07 7.01 0.76
N ALA A 53 10.66 8.13 0.35
CA ALA A 53 10.84 8.46 -1.05
C ALA A 53 11.66 7.37 -1.77
N ARG A 54 12.73 6.89 -1.13
CA ARG A 54 13.54 5.79 -1.66
C ARG A 54 12.73 4.51 -1.84
N ARG A 55 11.92 4.13 -0.85
CA ARG A 55 11.05 2.94 -0.91
C ARG A 55 10.03 3.03 -2.04
N ILE A 56 9.42 4.19 -2.24
CA ILE A 56 8.46 4.42 -3.34
C ILE A 56 9.17 4.26 -4.69
N LEU A 57 10.35 4.85 -4.85
CA LEU A 57 11.13 4.74 -6.09
C LEU A 57 11.57 3.30 -6.35
N ASP A 58 12.07 2.61 -5.33
CA ASP A 58 12.47 1.20 -5.46
C ASP A 58 11.26 0.34 -5.86
N ARG A 59 10.07 0.58 -5.28
CA ARG A 59 8.83 -0.14 -5.66
C ARG A 59 8.37 0.16 -7.08
N ALA A 60 8.46 1.41 -7.52
CA ALA A 60 8.08 1.81 -8.87
C ALA A 60 9.01 1.23 -9.96
N ALA A 61 10.27 0.94 -9.61
CA ALA A 61 11.24 0.35 -10.52
C ALA A 61 11.12 -1.18 -10.64
N GLN A 62 10.31 -1.83 -9.80
CA GLN A 62 10.15 -3.28 -9.83
C GLN A 62 9.30 -3.74 -11.02
N PRO A 63 9.57 -4.94 -11.57
CA PRO A 63 8.67 -5.58 -12.53
C PRO A 63 7.26 -5.70 -11.95
N GLN A 64 6.24 -5.77 -12.80
CA GLN A 64 4.87 -6.08 -12.37
C GLN A 64 4.90 -7.35 -11.49
N ALA A 65 4.67 -7.16 -10.19
CA ALA A 65 4.57 -8.25 -9.24
C ALA A 65 3.23 -8.97 -9.45
N THR A 66 3.19 -10.27 -9.16
CA THR A 66 1.95 -11.07 -9.17
C THR A 66 1.04 -10.75 -7.99
N ASP A 67 1.49 -9.89 -7.07
CA ASP A 67 0.77 -9.56 -5.85
C ASP A 67 -0.53 -8.81 -6.14
N SER A 68 -1.61 -9.42 -5.69
CA SER A 68 -2.93 -8.81 -5.57
C SER A 68 -2.85 -7.68 -4.58
N ALA A 69 -3.38 -6.52 -4.95
CA ALA A 69 -3.33 -5.25 -4.22
C ALA A 69 -3.29 -5.35 -2.67
N CYS A 70 -2.43 -4.52 -2.04
CA CYS A 70 -2.20 -4.54 -0.59
C CYS A 70 -2.26 -3.15 0.06
N ALA A 71 -2.37 -3.11 1.39
CA ALA A 71 -2.21 -1.89 2.17
C ALA A 71 -1.19 -2.10 3.28
N LEU A 72 -0.20 -1.21 3.37
CA LEU A 72 0.91 -1.30 4.31
C LEU A 72 1.00 -0.02 5.15
N SER A 73 1.45 -0.14 6.38
CA SER A 73 1.78 0.99 7.25
C SER A 73 3.24 1.42 7.09
N TRP A 74 3.57 2.63 7.56
CA TRP A 74 4.96 3.08 7.67
C TRP A 74 5.83 2.10 8.46
N SER A 75 5.32 1.57 9.57
CA SER A 75 6.03 0.57 10.38
C SER A 75 6.39 -0.70 9.61
N ASP A 76 5.53 -1.13 8.67
CA ASP A 76 5.76 -2.36 7.91
C ASP A 76 6.94 -2.21 6.94
N ILE A 77 7.20 -1.00 6.43
CA ILE A 77 8.19 -0.75 5.38
C ILE A 77 9.45 -0.02 5.87
N LYS A 78 9.52 0.24 7.18
CA LYS A 78 10.64 0.94 7.80
C LYS A 78 11.92 0.11 7.73
N THR A 79 11.81 -1.18 8.00
CA THR A 79 12.97 -2.10 8.07
C THR A 79 13.13 -2.97 6.83
N VAL A 80 12.09 -3.11 6.01
CA VAL A 80 12.06 -3.99 4.83
C VAL A 80 11.53 -3.27 3.59
N SER A 81 11.71 -3.85 2.40
CA SER A 81 11.14 -3.29 1.17
C SER A 81 9.61 -3.40 1.15
N ILE A 82 8.96 -2.56 0.34
CA ILE A 82 7.50 -2.60 0.13
C ILE A 82 7.05 -3.97 -0.40
N GLU A 83 7.80 -4.54 -1.35
CA GLU A 83 7.53 -5.87 -1.89
C GLU A 83 7.60 -6.96 -0.82
N PHE A 84 8.69 -7.00 -0.04
CA PHE A 84 8.84 -8.01 1.00
C PHE A 84 7.74 -7.92 2.06
N ALA A 85 7.37 -6.69 2.43
CA ALA A 85 6.26 -6.47 3.36
C ALA A 85 4.93 -6.95 2.75
N ALA A 86 4.66 -6.64 1.48
CA ALA A 86 3.44 -7.07 0.78
C ALA A 86 3.32 -8.59 0.68
N MET A 87 4.40 -9.29 0.33
CA MET A 87 4.40 -10.76 0.21
C MET A 87 4.14 -11.46 1.56
N ASN A 88 4.61 -10.89 2.67
CA ASN A 88 4.47 -11.47 4.00
C ASN A 88 3.12 -11.16 4.68
N GLN A 89 2.24 -10.36 4.07
CA GLN A 89 0.89 -10.16 4.61
C GLN A 89 0.00 -11.41 4.49
N PHE A 90 0.38 -12.36 3.65
CA PHE A 90 -0.41 -13.56 3.35
C PHE A 90 0.09 -14.84 4.06
N VAL A 91 0.99 -14.70 5.05
CA VAL A 91 1.54 -15.82 5.84
C VAL A 91 0.85 -15.93 7.19
#